data_AF-A0A9D4PYQ6-F1
#
_entry.id   AF-A0A9D4PYQ6-F1
#
_cell.length_a   1.000
_cell.length_b   1.000
_cell.length_c   1.000
_cell.angle_alpha   90.00
_cell.angle_beta   90.00
_cell.angle_gamma   90.00
#
_symmetry.space_group_name_H-M   'P 1'
#
loop_
_entity.id
_entity.type
_entity.pdbx_description
1 polymer ?
#
loop_
_entity_poly.entity_id
_entity_poly.type
_entity_poly.pdbx_seq_one_letter_code
_entity_poly.pdbx_strand_id
1 'polypeptide(L)'
;MAQHTHVRGPRVPDNQRELLLSFMEQHPDLAVRASELTHEFTAEDRRRLWDELSDALNSEGPVTKSAEQWQDWWRKQVHDARRDAAAVAEVQR
;
A
#
# COMPACT_ATOMS: atom_id res chain seq x y z
N MET A 1 29.19 13.84 10.60
CA MET A 1 27.73 13.66 10.74
C MET A 1 27.29 12.75 9.59
N ALA A 2 26.97 11.49 9.88
CA ALA A 2 26.65 10.50 8.84
C ALA A 2 25.27 10.80 8.26
N GLN A 3 25.24 11.22 7.01
CA GLN A 3 24.02 11.43 6.24
C GLN A 3 23.47 10.04 5.95
N HIS A 4 22.49 9.56 6.73
CA HIS A 4 21.68 8.41 6.34
C HIS A 4 20.80 8.84 5.16
N THR A 5 21.39 8.89 3.96
CA THR A 5 20.63 8.92 2.72
C THR A 5 19.87 7.60 2.64
N HIS A 6 18.63 7.61 3.11
CA HIS A 6 17.70 6.52 2.86
C HIS A 6 17.54 6.45 1.34
N VAL A 7 18.22 5.49 0.71
CA VAL A 7 18.09 5.22 -0.71
C VAL A 7 16.62 4.85 -0.91
N ARG A 8 15.80 5.83 -1.33
CA ARG A 8 14.42 5.58 -1.72
C ARG A 8 14.52 4.53 -2.81
N GLY A 9 13.98 3.34 -2.54
CA GLY A 9 13.91 2.27 -3.53
C GLY A 9 13.26 2.75 -4.82
N PRO A 10 13.36 1.96 -5.91
CA PRO A 10 12.83 2.35 -7.20
C PRO A 10 11.39 2.87 -7.05
N ARG A 11 11.14 4.05 -7.63
CA ARG A 11 9.81 4.67 -7.62
C ARG A 11 8.86 3.71 -8.31
N VAL A 12 7.82 3.27 -7.59
CA VAL A 12 6.74 2.50 -8.19
C VAL A 12 6.13 3.35 -9.32
N PRO A 13 6.17 2.89 -10.58
CA PRO A 13 5.61 3.59 -11.73
C PRO A 13 4.10 3.76 -11.60
N ASP A 14 3.57 4.78 -12.25
CA ASP A 14 2.18 5.23 -12.07
C ASP A 14 1.16 4.14 -12.46
N ASN A 15 1.44 3.32 -13.49
CA ASN A 15 0.59 2.19 -13.87
C ASN A 15 0.43 1.15 -12.75
N GLN A 16 1.52 0.77 -12.08
CA GLN A 16 1.46 -0.15 -10.93
C GLN A 16 0.77 0.50 -9.74
N ARG A 17 0.86 1.82 -9.57
CA ARG A 17 0.10 2.52 -8.52
C ARG A 17 -1.39 2.53 -8.79
N GLU A 18 -1.79 2.83 -10.02
CA GLU A 18 -3.19 2.86 -10.45
C GLU A 18 -3.82 1.48 -10.33
N LEU A 19 -3.10 0.42 -10.72
CA LEU A 19 -3.54 -0.96 -10.51
C LEU A 19 -3.74 -1.28 -9.03
N LEU A 20 -2.77 -0.89 -8.18
CA LEU A 20 -2.87 -1.09 -6.74
C LEU A 20 -4.08 -0.35 -6.16
N LEU A 21 -4.29 0.91 -6.51
CA LEU A 21 -5.43 1.70 -6.05
C LEU A 21 -6.76 1.08 -6.49
N SER A 22 -6.88 0.74 -7.78
CA SER A 22 -8.08 0.11 -8.33
C SER A 22 -8.40 -1.22 -7.63
N PHE A 23 -7.38 -1.99 -7.23
CA PHE A 23 -7.56 -3.23 -6.48
C PHE A 23 -8.02 -2.96 -5.04
N MET A 24 -7.46 -1.94 -4.38
CA MET A 24 -7.87 -1.54 -3.03
C MET A 24 -9.31 -1.01 -2.99
N GLU A 25 -9.76 -0.34 -4.04
CA GLU A 25 -11.15 0.14 -4.19
C GLU A 25 -12.14 -1.03 -4.36
N GLN A 26 -11.73 -2.09 -5.06
CA GLN A 26 -12.54 -3.30 -5.24
C GLN A 26 -12.54 -4.20 -4.00
N HIS A 27 -11.48 -4.16 -3.20
CA HIS A 27 -11.30 -4.95 -1.98
C HIS A 27 -11.11 -4.05 -0.75
N PRO A 28 -12.17 -3.35 -0.28
CA PRO A 28 -12.07 -2.44 0.85
C PRO A 28 -11.55 -3.13 2.12
N ASP A 29 -11.90 -4.40 2.35
CA ASP A 29 -11.38 -5.22 3.46
C ASP A 29 -9.85 -5.40 3.41
N LEU A 30 -9.24 -5.34 2.23
CA LEU A 30 -7.80 -5.40 2.07
C LEU A 30 -7.14 -4.04 2.36
N ALA A 31 -7.84 -2.96 2.01
CA ALA A 31 -7.39 -1.58 2.11
C ALA A 31 -7.39 -1.07 3.55
N VAL A 32 -8.29 -1.58 4.40
CA VAL A 32 -8.39 -1.19 5.82
C VAL A 32 -7.26 -1.76 6.68
N ARG A 33 -7.08 -1.19 7.88
CA ARG A 33 -6.09 -1.69 8.84
C ARG A 33 -6.48 -3.07 9.33
N ALA A 34 -5.47 -3.83 9.76
CA ALA A 34 -5.68 -5.13 10.40
C ALA A 34 -6.66 -5.06 11.59
N SER A 35 -6.69 -3.94 12.30
CA SER A 35 -7.56 -3.67 13.45
C SER A 35 -9.02 -3.40 13.08
N GLU A 36 -9.30 -3.15 11.81
CA GLU A 36 -10.63 -2.81 11.27
C GLU A 36 -11.23 -3.97 10.47
N LEU A 37 -10.54 -5.11 10.41
CA LEU A 37 -11.05 -6.31 9.76
C LEU A 37 -12.25 -6.86 10.54
N THR A 38 -13.38 -7.01 9.87
CA THR A 38 -14.53 -7.74 10.41
C THR A 38 -14.19 -9.23 10.51
N HIS A 39 -14.83 -9.94 11.45
CA HIS A 39 -14.59 -11.37 11.73
C HIS A 39 -14.79 -12.29 10.51
N GLU A 40 -15.41 -11.80 9.43
CA GLU A 40 -15.59 -12.51 8.16
C GLU A 40 -14.34 -12.52 7.26
N PHE A 41 -13.37 -11.63 7.46
CA PHE A 41 -12.17 -11.57 6.63
C PHE A 41 -10.98 -12.20 7.36
N THR A 42 -10.59 -13.40 6.94
CA THR A 42 -9.53 -14.13 7.64
C THR A 42 -8.14 -13.62 7.26
N ALA A 43 -7.16 -13.90 8.11
CA ALA A 43 -5.75 -13.63 7.79
C ALA A 43 -5.28 -14.38 6.53
N GLU A 44 -5.91 -15.53 6.21
CA GLU A 44 -5.61 -16.32 5.03
C GLU A 44 -6.16 -15.66 3.76
N ASP A 45 -7.41 -15.20 3.77
CA ASP A 45 -8.00 -14.42 2.66
C ASP A 45 -7.17 -13.17 2.37
N ARG A 46 -6.76 -12.47 3.44
CA ARG A 46 -5.86 -11.32 3.33
C ARG A 46 -4.56 -11.68 2.63
N ARG A 47 -3.91 -12.76 3.06
CA ARG A 47 -2.65 -13.21 2.48
C ARG A 47 -2.82 -13.55 1.02
N ARG A 48 -3.88 -14.30 0.68
CA ARG A 48 -4.19 -14.70 -0.70
C ARG A 48 -4.40 -13.50 -1.61
N LEU A 49 -5.15 -12.50 -1.18
CA LEU A 49 -5.39 -11.28 -1.96
C LEU A 49 -4.12 -10.45 -2.16
N TRP A 50 -3.25 -10.36 -1.14
CA TRP A 50 -1.95 -9.71 -1.30
C TRP A 50 -1.02 -10.47 -2.25
N ASP A 51 -1.09 -11.81 -2.28
CA ASP A 51 -0.32 -12.65 -3.19
C ASP A 51 -0.77 -12.43 -4.65
N GLU A 52 -2.08 -12.50 -4.91
CA GLU A 52 -2.69 -12.23 -6.22
C GLU A 52 -2.36 -10.81 -6.71
N LEU A 53 -2.53 -9.81 -5.85
CA LEU A 53 -2.19 -8.43 -6.19
C LEU A 53 -0.68 -8.28 -6.49
N SER A 54 0.18 -8.96 -5.74
CA SER A 54 1.62 -8.90 -5.99
C SER A 54 2.00 -9.48 -7.35
N ASP A 55 1.36 -10.57 -7.77
CA ASP A 55 1.60 -11.18 -9.08
C ASP A 55 1.13 -10.28 -10.22
N ALA A 56 -0.07 -9.69 -10.07
CA ALA A 56 -0.60 -8.71 -11.03
C ALA A 56 0.31 -7.48 -11.15
N LEU A 57 0.75 -6.91 -10.03
CA LEU A 57 1.67 -5.77 -10.03
C LEU A 57 3.01 -6.12 -10.66
N ASN A 58 3.58 -7.26 -10.30
CA ASN A 58 4.88 -7.70 -10.81
C ASN A 58 4.84 -8.01 -12.31
N SER A 59 3.67 -8.39 -12.85
CA SER A 59 3.45 -8.59 -14.29
C SER A 59 3.24 -7.29 -15.06
N GLU A 60 2.65 -6.27 -14.43
CA GLU A 60 2.33 -4.98 -15.05
C GLU A 60 3.55 -4.05 -15.22
N GLY A 61 4.65 -4.27 -14.48
CA GLY A 61 5.74 -3.31 -14.50
C GLY A 61 7.10 -3.81 -14.05
N PRO A 62 8.15 -2.98 -14.22
CA PRO A 62 9.54 -3.35 -13.96
C PRO A 62 9.86 -3.50 -12.46
N VAL A 63 9.00 -2.97 -11.57
CA VAL A 63 9.22 -3.08 -10.13
C VAL A 63 8.56 -4.36 -9.65
N THR A 64 9.39 -5.34 -9.32
CA THR A 64 8.94 -6.59 -8.70
C THR A 64 9.18 -6.55 -7.20
N LYS A 65 8.16 -6.92 -6.43
CA LYS A 65 8.20 -7.00 -4.97
C LYS A 65 7.38 -8.18 -4.49
N SER A 66 7.74 -8.73 -3.34
CA SER A 66 6.91 -9.72 -2.67
C SER A 66 5.62 -9.09 -2.14
N ALA A 67 4.58 -9.91 -1.94
CA ALA A 67 3.31 -9.50 -1.32
C ALA A 67 3.51 -8.70 -0.02
N GLU A 68 4.41 -9.14 0.87
CA GLU A 68 4.73 -8.43 2.12
C GLU A 68 5.33 -7.04 1.89
N GLN A 69 6.17 -6.88 0.87
CA GLN A 69 6.78 -5.60 0.54
C GLN A 69 5.77 -4.65 -0.09
N TRP A 70 4.85 -5.14 -0.92
CA TRP A 70 3.72 -4.36 -1.42
C TRP A 70 2.79 -3.93 -0.29
N GLN A 71 2.55 -4.81 0.67
CA GLN A 71 1.75 -4.50 1.86
C GLN A 71 2.39 -3.41 2.72
N ASP A 72 3.69 -3.51 3.02
CA ASP A 72 4.42 -2.47 3.76
C ASP A 72 4.40 -1.14 3.00
N TRP A 73 4.61 -1.18 1.69
CA TRP A 73 4.57 0.01 0.84
C TRP A 73 3.20 0.70 0.89
N TRP A 74 2.11 -0.05 0.76
CA TRP A 74 0.75 0.47 0.88
C TRP A 74 0.49 1.10 2.25
N ARG A 75 0.87 0.42 3.34
CA ARG A 75 0.72 0.96 4.71
C ARG A 75 1.44 2.29 4.87
N LYS A 76 2.64 2.42 4.30
CA LYS A 76 3.39 3.68 4.27
C LYS A 76 2.65 4.75 3.48
N GLN A 77 2.14 4.45 2.29
CA GLN A 77 1.35 5.40 1.50
C GLN A 77 0.12 5.91 2.25
N VAL A 78 -0.66 5.01 2.87
CA VAL A 78 -1.84 5.38 3.67
C VAL A 78 -1.43 6.23 4.88
N HIS A 79 -0.32 5.90 5.54
CA HIS A 79 0.19 6.69 6.66
C HIS A 79 0.61 8.10 6.22
N ASP A 80 1.40 8.22 5.15
CA ASP A 80 1.80 9.52 4.60
C ASP A 80 0.59 10.34 4.14
N ALA A 81 -0.37 9.73 3.43
CA ALA A 81 -1.60 10.40 3.00
C ALA A 81 -2.44 10.93 4.18
N ARG A 82 -2.55 10.14 5.27
CA ARG A 82 -3.24 10.59 6.50
C ARG A 82 -2.49 11.72 7.20
N ARG A 83 -1.15 11.67 7.23
CA ARG A 83 -0.34 12.75 7.80
C ARG A 83 -0.53 14.04 7.01
N ASP A 84 -0.51 13.94 5.68
CA ASP A 84 -0.71 15.09 4.79
C ASP A 84 -2.13 15.68 4.96
N ALA A 85 -3.15 14.82 4.97
CA ALA A 85 -4.53 15.24 5.22
C ALA A 85 -4.71 15.91 6.60
N ALA A 86 -4.05 15.39 7.64
CA ALA A 86 -4.07 16.00 8.97
C ALA A 86 -3.35 17.36 9.00
N ALA A 87 -2.21 17.48 8.31
CA ALA A 87 -1.49 18.75 8.18
C ALA A 87 -2.31 19.79 7.41
N VAL A 88 -3.00 19.38 6.33
CA VAL A 88 -3.91 20.25 5.57
C VAL A 88 -5.10 20.69 6.44
N ALA A 89 -5.68 19.78 7.24
CA ALA A 89 -6.79 20.10 8.14
C ALA A 89 -6.38 21.08 9.26
N GLU A 90 -5.13 21.04 9.73
CA GLU A 90 -4.60 21.97 10.73
C GLU A 90 -4.34 23.37 10.14
N VAL A 91 -3.90 23.46 8.88
CA VAL A 91 -3.68 24.74 8.18
C VAL A 91 -4.99 25.45 7.82
N GLN A 92 -6.10 24.72 7.70
CA GLN A 92 -7.42 25.29 7.39
C GLN A 92 -8.25 25.68 8.64
N ARG A 93 -7.65 25.66 9.83
CA ARG A 93 -8.31 25.98 11.11
C ARG A 93 -7.91 27.36 11.62
#